data_AF-A0A4Q7XQW9-F1
#
_entry.id   AF-A0A4Q7XQW9-F1
#
_cell.length_a   1.000
_cell.length_b   1.000
_cell.length_c   1.000
_cell.angle_alpha   90.00
_cell.angle_beta   90.00
_cell.angle_gamma   90.00
#
_symmetry.space_group_name_H-M   'P 1'
#
loop_
_entity.id
_entity.type
_entity.pdbx_description
1 polymer ?
#
loop_
_entity_poly.entity_id
_entity_poly.type
_entity_poly.pdbx_seq_one_letter_code
_entity_poly.pdbx_strand_id
1 'polypeptide(L)'
;MTGTTDTRPVHDGHHTVGELVNQAGEQLSQLVRQELALAKEELTEKGRRAGRGGGMLGGAGAFAYAGLLGLAGTGVAALSLVLPLWAAALIVTAVLFAIAAVLAVTGRSQLRRATPPTPEVTIGSVKADVEEIRERAHR
;
A
#
# COMPACT_ATOMS: atom_id res chain seq x y z
N MET A 1 60.95 -50.33 -12.35
CA MET A 1 60.36 -49.20 -13.09
C MET A 1 59.12 -49.74 -13.79
N THR A 2 58.00 -49.78 -13.09
CA THR A 2 56.73 -50.34 -13.59
C THR A 2 55.63 -49.37 -13.18
N GLY A 3 55.16 -48.60 -14.15
CA GLY A 3 54.09 -47.64 -13.99
C GLY A 3 52.75 -48.36 -13.82
N THR A 4 52.06 -48.06 -12.72
CA THR A 4 50.64 -48.34 -12.56
C THR A 4 49.88 -47.13 -13.07
N THR A 5 49.40 -47.21 -14.31
CA THR A 5 48.46 -46.23 -14.88
C THR A 5 47.11 -46.45 -14.22
N ASP A 6 46.85 -45.70 -13.15
CA ASP A 6 45.56 -45.62 -12.49
C ASP A 6 44.57 -44.94 -13.44
N THR A 7 43.74 -45.74 -14.10
CA THR A 7 42.68 -45.27 -15.00
C THR A 7 41.49 -44.89 -14.14
N ARG A 8 41.47 -43.64 -13.67
CA ARG A 8 40.24 -43.03 -13.15
C ARG A 8 39.18 -43.08 -14.27
N PRO A 9 37.98 -43.62 -14.02
CA PRO A 9 36.92 -43.59 -15.01
C PRO A 9 36.54 -42.13 -15.25
N VAL A 10 36.84 -41.65 -16.45
CA VAL A 10 36.33 -40.36 -16.96
C VAL A 10 34.83 -40.56 -17.17
N HIS A 11 34.03 -39.86 -16.37
CA HIS A 11 32.58 -39.84 -16.49
C HIS A 11 32.21 -38.93 -17.68
N ASP A 12 32.44 -39.40 -18.91
CA ASP A 12 32.03 -38.72 -20.13
C ASP A 12 30.50 -38.81 -20.31
N GLY A 13 29.79 -37.79 -19.83
CA GLY A 13 29.36 -36.76 -20.78
C GLY A 13 28.09 -36.98 -21.63
N HIS A 14 27.15 -37.86 -21.26
CA HIS A 14 25.82 -37.85 -21.88
C HIS A 14 24.73 -37.67 -20.82
N HIS A 15 24.63 -36.45 -20.28
CA HIS A 15 23.40 -36.05 -19.60
C HIS A 15 22.24 -36.26 -20.56
N THR A 16 21.32 -37.12 -20.18
CA THR A 16 20.15 -37.39 -21.00
C THR A 16 19.33 -36.09 -21.09
N VAL A 17 18.65 -35.85 -22.22
CA VAL A 17 17.77 -34.67 -22.37
C VAL A 17 16.75 -34.61 -21.22
N GLY A 18 16.34 -35.75 -20.67
CA GLY A 18 15.50 -35.85 -19.48
C GLY A 18 16.14 -35.33 -18.19
N GLU A 19 17.44 -35.55 -17.96
CA GLU A 19 18.15 -34.99 -16.80
C GLU A 19 18.32 -33.48 -16.87
N LEU A 20 18.59 -32.93 -18.05
CA LEU A 20 18.70 -31.48 -18.23
C LEU A 20 17.35 -30.78 -18.02
N VAL A 21 16.25 -31.40 -18.47
CA VAL A 21 14.89 -30.88 -18.23
C VAL A 21 14.53 -30.96 -16.74
N ASN A 22 14.87 -32.05 -16.05
CA ASN A 22 14.69 -32.15 -14.60
C ASN A 22 15.51 -31.09 -13.86
N GLN A 23 16.77 -30.92 -14.22
CA GLN A 23 17.66 -29.94 -13.58
C GLN A 23 17.21 -28.50 -13.82
N ALA A 24 16.74 -28.17 -15.03
CA ALA A 24 16.15 -26.87 -15.35
C ALA A 24 14.84 -26.63 -14.57
N GLY A 25 14.00 -27.66 -14.41
CA GLY A 25 12.79 -27.61 -13.58
C GLY A 25 13.12 -27.38 -12.10
N GLU A 26 14.15 -28.04 -11.59
CA GLU A 26 14.67 -27.86 -10.23
C GLU A 26 15.17 -26.42 -10.01
N GLN A 27 15.95 -25.89 -10.96
CA GLN A 27 16.46 -24.52 -10.92
C GLN A 27 15.34 -23.48 -11.00
N LEU A 28 14.35 -23.69 -11.86
CA LEU A 28 13.20 -22.80 -11.95
C LEU A 28 12.36 -22.82 -10.67
N SER A 29 12.14 -24.00 -10.08
CA SER A 29 11.47 -24.15 -8.78
C SER A 29 12.23 -23.41 -7.67
N GLN A 30 13.57 -23.51 -7.66
CA GLN A 30 14.42 -22.76 -6.72
C GLN A 30 14.32 -21.24 -6.94
N LEU A 31 14.35 -20.78 -8.19
CA LEU A 31 14.23 -19.36 -8.51
C LEU A 31 12.88 -18.77 -8.07
N VAL A 32 11.78 -19.47 -8.36
CA VAL A 32 10.44 -19.05 -7.93
C VAL A 32 10.35 -18.97 -6.41
N ARG A 33 10.92 -19.95 -5.68
CA ARG A 33 10.96 -19.91 -4.21
C ARG A 33 11.78 -18.73 -3.68
N GLN A 34 12.88 -18.36 -4.34
CA GLN A 34 13.71 -17.22 -3.97
C GLN A 34 12.99 -15.90 -4.21
N GLU A 35 12.36 -15.72 -5.38
CA GLU A 35 11.55 -14.54 -5.70
C GLU A 35 10.39 -14.37 -4.71
N LEU A 36 9.72 -15.46 -4.34
CA LEU A 36 8.67 -15.42 -3.32
C LEU A 36 9.23 -15.05 -1.94
N ALA A 37 10.42 -15.53 -1.58
CA ALA A 37 11.07 -15.17 -0.32
C ALA A 37 11.45 -13.67 -0.30
N LEU A 38 12.03 -13.17 -1.39
CA LEU A 38 12.38 -11.77 -1.56
C LEU A 38 11.15 -10.87 -1.53
N ALA A 39 10.10 -11.21 -2.29
CA ALA A 39 8.84 -10.48 -2.30
C ALA A 39 8.20 -10.46 -0.91
N LYS A 40 8.25 -11.57 -0.16
CA LYS A 40 7.74 -11.63 1.21
C LYS A 40 8.53 -10.71 2.15
N GLU A 41 9.85 -10.66 2.02
CA GLU A 41 10.70 -9.76 2.80
C GLU A 41 10.39 -8.29 2.49
N GLU A 42 10.31 -7.93 1.21
CA GLU A 42 10.01 -6.58 0.76
C GLU A 42 8.60 -6.13 1.20
N LEU A 43 7.60 -7.01 1.09
CA LEU A 43 6.24 -6.76 1.57
C LEU A 43 6.19 -6.60 3.10
N THR A 44 6.97 -7.40 3.83
CA THR A 44 7.05 -7.30 5.29
C THR A 44 7.69 -5.97 5.69
N GLU A 45 8.74 -5.55 5.00
CA GLU A 45 9.42 -4.30 5.30
C GLU A 45 8.54 -3.09 4.95
N LYS A 46 7.93 -3.08 3.75
CA LYS A 46 6.94 -2.07 3.34
C LYS A 46 5.78 -2.02 4.33
N GLY A 47 5.24 -3.18 4.72
CA GLY A 47 4.18 -3.30 5.71
C GLY A 47 4.57 -2.76 7.09
N ARG A 48 5.81 -3.02 7.55
CA ARG A 48 6.32 -2.51 8.82
C ARG A 48 6.52 -1.00 8.80
N ARG A 49 7.06 -0.45 7.72
CA ARG A 49 7.22 1.01 7.54
C ARG A 49 5.86 1.69 7.48
N ALA A 50 4.94 1.17 6.66
CA ALA A 50 3.57 1.67 6.57
C ALA A 50 2.82 1.56 7.90
N GLY A 51 2.96 0.43 8.61
CA GLY A 51 2.33 0.21 9.91
C GLY A 51 2.86 1.13 11.00
N ARG A 52 4.18 1.35 11.08
CA ARG A 52 4.76 2.31 12.03
C ARG A 52 4.32 3.74 11.69
N GLY A 53 4.38 4.13 10.42
CA GLY A 53 3.92 5.45 9.97
C GLY A 53 2.44 5.69 10.25
N GLY A 54 1.59 4.73 9.87
CA GLY A 54 0.15 4.75 10.14
C GLY A 54 -0.16 4.78 11.63
N GLY A 55 0.55 4.00 12.44
CA GLY A 55 0.43 4.01 13.90
C GLY A 55 0.82 5.35 14.53
N MET A 56 1.92 5.96 14.09
CA MET A 56 2.35 7.29 14.57
C MET A 56 1.35 8.38 14.18
N LEU A 57 0.86 8.37 12.93
CA LEU A 57 -0.17 9.31 12.49
C LEU A 57 -1.50 9.12 13.23
N GLY A 58 -1.90 7.87 13.47
CA GLY A 58 -3.06 7.55 14.29
C GLY A 58 -2.92 8.06 15.72
N GLY A 59 -1.77 7.81 16.35
CA GLY A 59 -1.44 8.32 17.68
C GLY A 59 -1.44 9.86 17.72
N ALA A 60 -0.78 10.52 16.77
CA ALA A 60 -0.77 11.98 16.65
C ALA A 60 -2.19 12.54 16.51
N GLY A 61 -3.04 11.91 15.69
CA GLY A 61 -4.45 12.27 15.54
C GLY A 61 -5.24 12.14 16.84
N ALA A 62 -5.02 11.06 17.60
CA ALA A 62 -5.66 10.86 18.90
C ALA A 62 -5.26 11.92 19.93
N PHE A 63 -3.95 12.23 20.04
CA PHE A 63 -3.47 13.30 20.93
C PHE A 63 -3.95 14.68 20.50
N ALA A 64 -3.97 14.96 19.18
CA ALA A 64 -4.51 16.21 18.65
C ALA A 64 -6.01 16.35 18.98
N TYR A 65 -6.78 15.28 18.87
CA TYR A 65 -8.20 15.26 19.24
C TYR A 65 -8.40 15.53 20.74
N ALA A 66 -7.65 14.86 21.61
CA ALA A 66 -7.68 15.11 23.05
C ALA A 66 -7.29 16.56 23.39
N GLY A 67 -6.24 17.08 22.75
CA GLY A 67 -5.82 18.47 22.89
C GLY A 67 -6.88 19.47 22.43
N LEU A 68 -7.61 19.17 21.35
CA LEU A 68 -8.72 19.99 20.85
C LEU A 68 -9.87 20.07 21.86
N LEU A 69 -10.22 18.95 22.52
CA LEU A 69 -11.22 18.95 23.59
C LEU A 69 -10.76 19.78 24.79
N GLY A 70 -9.49 19.65 25.18
CA GLY A 70 -8.89 20.48 26.23
C GLY A 70 -8.95 21.97 25.88
N LEU A 71 -8.55 22.33 24.65
CA LEU A 71 -8.57 23.70 24.15
C LEU A 71 -9.99 24.27 24.09
N ALA A 72 -10.98 23.47 23.71
CA ALA A 72 -12.39 23.85 23.76
C ALA A 72 -12.80 24.21 25.20
N GLY A 73 -12.48 23.36 26.17
CA GLY A 73 -12.72 23.63 27.59
C GLY A 73 -12.01 24.89 28.08
N THR A 74 -10.75 25.09 27.71
CA THR A 74 -9.99 26.31 28.02
C THR A 74 -10.65 27.55 27.42
N GLY A 75 -11.12 27.49 26.17
CA GLY A 75 -11.82 28.59 25.50
C GLY A 75 -13.13 28.94 26.20
N VAL A 76 -13.91 27.93 26.60
CA VAL A 76 -15.15 28.14 27.36
C VAL A 76 -14.84 28.78 28.71
N ALA A 77 -13.86 28.26 29.45
CA ALA A 77 -13.46 28.80 30.74
C ALA A 77 -12.99 30.26 30.61
N ALA A 78 -12.15 30.58 29.62
CA ALA A 78 -11.67 31.93 29.37
C ALA A 78 -12.81 32.91 29.02
N LEU A 79 -13.72 32.52 28.13
CA LEU A 79 -14.87 33.35 27.76
C LEU A 79 -15.87 33.50 28.91
N SER A 80 -15.98 32.50 29.79
CA SER A 80 -16.87 32.56 30.96
C SER A 80 -16.48 33.63 31.99
N LEU A 81 -15.25 34.19 31.89
CA LEU A 81 -14.81 35.32 32.70
C LEU A 81 -15.56 36.63 32.35
N VAL A 82 -16.09 36.72 31.12
CA VAL A 82 -16.73 37.95 30.60
C VAL A 82 -18.16 37.71 30.10
N LEU A 83 -18.57 36.46 29.91
CA LEU A 83 -19.89 36.06 29.43
C LEU A 83 -20.49 34.95 30.31
N PRO A 84 -21.83 34.77 30.31
CA PRO A 84 -22.45 33.60 30.92
C PRO A 84 -21.92 32.29 30.30
N LEU A 85 -21.79 31.26 31.13
CA LEU A 85 -21.23 29.96 30.72
C LEU A 85 -21.92 29.36 29.47
N TRP A 86 -23.24 29.50 29.38
CA TRP A 86 -24.00 28.98 28.23
C TRP A 86 -23.63 29.70 26.93
N ALA A 87 -23.40 31.01 26.97
CA ALA A 87 -23.02 31.81 25.80
C ALA A 87 -21.59 31.50 25.38
N ALA A 88 -20.67 31.40 26.35
CA ALA A 88 -19.29 30.97 26.11
C ALA A 88 -19.22 29.59 25.44
N ALA A 89 -19.98 28.62 25.96
CA ALA A 89 -20.06 27.27 25.38
C ALA A 89 -20.57 27.31 23.93
N LEU A 90 -21.67 28.03 23.65
CA LEU A 90 -22.21 28.14 22.29
C LEU A 90 -21.24 28.78 21.30
N ILE A 91 -20.51 29.82 21.70
CA ILE A 91 -19.53 30.48 20.84
C ILE A 91 -18.40 29.51 20.48
N VAL A 92 -17.82 28.83 21.46
CA VAL A 92 -16.73 27.87 21.21
C VAL A 92 -17.22 26.72 20.33
N THR A 93 -18.42 26.18 20.60
CA THR A 93 -19.03 25.16 19.76
C THR A 93 -19.21 25.64 18.32
N ALA A 94 -19.75 26.84 18.10
CA ALA A 94 -19.93 27.39 16.77
C ALA A 94 -18.61 27.52 16.00
N VAL A 95 -17.54 27.99 16.66
CA VAL A 95 -16.20 28.08 16.05
C VAL A 95 -15.67 26.69 15.67
N LEU A 96 -15.80 25.70 16.55
CA LEU A 96 -15.37 24.33 16.25
C LEU A 96 -16.14 23.72 15.07
N PHE A 97 -17.46 23.94 14.98
CA PHE A 97 -18.27 23.50 13.85
C PHE A 97 -17.87 24.20 12.55
N ALA A 98 -17.54 25.49 12.59
CA ALA A 98 -17.04 26.21 11.42
C ALA A 98 -15.71 25.62 10.92
N ILE A 99 -14.76 25.37 11.84
CA ILE A 99 -13.49 24.72 11.51
C ILE A 99 -13.73 23.31 10.94
N ALA A 100 -14.62 22.53 11.55
CA ALA A 100 -14.97 21.19 11.08
C ALA A 100 -15.59 21.21 9.68
N ALA A 101 -16.47 22.18 9.37
CA ALA A 101 -17.06 22.34 8.05
C ALA A 101 -15.99 22.65 6.99
N VAL A 102 -15.04 23.56 7.29
CA VAL A 102 -13.92 23.88 6.39
C VAL A 102 -13.03 22.66 6.16
N LEU A 103 -12.69 21.92 7.22
CA LEU A 103 -11.91 20.69 7.12
C LEU A 103 -12.63 19.60 6.32
N ALA A 104 -13.95 19.46 6.49
CA ALA A 104 -14.75 18.49 5.74
C ALA A 104 -14.77 18.82 4.24
N VAL A 105 -14.94 20.09 3.88
CA VAL A 105 -14.95 20.52 2.47
C VAL A 105 -13.57 20.36 1.83
N THR A 106 -12.50 20.77 2.52
CA THR A 106 -11.12 20.66 2.01
C THR A 106 -10.66 19.20 1.97
N GLY A 107 -10.96 18.40 2.99
CA GLY A 107 -10.68 16.97 3.01
C GLY A 107 -11.40 16.23 1.87
N ARG A 108 -12.68 16.56 1.63
CA ARG A 108 -13.43 16.00 0.50
C ARG A 108 -12.84 16.42 -0.84
N SER A 109 -12.38 17.66 -1.00
CA SER A 109 -11.79 18.12 -2.26
C SER A 109 -10.44 17.43 -2.53
N GLN A 110 -9.61 17.24 -1.50
CA GLN A 110 -8.35 16.52 -1.60
C GLN A 110 -8.57 15.04 -1.92
N LEU A 111 -9.56 14.38 -1.28
CA LEU A 111 -9.89 13.00 -1.59
C LEU A 111 -10.39 12.85 -3.04
N ARG A 112 -11.23 13.77 -3.53
CA ARG A 112 -11.67 13.78 -4.94
C ARG A 112 -10.54 14.01 -5.94
N ARG A 113 -9.44 14.65 -5.53
CA ARG A 113 -8.23 14.84 -6.36
C ARG A 113 -7.28 13.66 -6.29
N ALA A 114 -7.22 12.97 -5.14
CA ALA A 114 -6.33 11.85 -4.89
C ALA A 114 -6.90 10.52 -5.39
N THR A 115 -8.24 10.37 -5.43
CA THR A 115 -8.88 9.25 -6.12
C THR A 115 -8.87 9.59 -7.62
N PRO A 116 -8.23 8.79 -8.48
CA PRO A 116 -8.40 8.93 -9.92
C PRO A 116 -9.90 8.96 -10.21
N PRO A 117 -10.41 9.83 -11.11
CA PRO A 117 -11.76 9.63 -11.63
C PRO A 117 -11.85 8.15 -12.00
N THR A 118 -12.93 7.50 -11.57
CA THR A 118 -13.28 6.12 -11.94
C THR A 118 -12.78 5.87 -13.35
N PRO A 119 -12.05 4.78 -13.63
CA PRO A 119 -11.43 4.56 -14.93
C PRO A 119 -12.51 4.23 -15.98
N GLU A 120 -13.36 5.19 -16.28
CA GLU A 120 -14.24 5.27 -17.43
C GLU A 120 -13.39 5.17 -18.70
N VAL A 121 -12.17 5.70 -18.66
CA VAL A 121 -11.16 5.56 -19.71
C VAL A 121 -10.67 4.11 -19.87
N THR A 122 -10.52 3.33 -18.80
CA THR A 122 -10.08 1.92 -18.89
C THR A 122 -11.22 0.98 -19.27
N ILE A 123 -12.47 1.26 -18.84
CA ILE A 123 -13.62 0.50 -19.33
C ILE A 123 -13.87 0.79 -20.81
N GLY A 124 -13.63 2.03 -21.26
CA GLY A 124 -13.68 2.42 -22.67
C GLY A 124 -12.62 1.72 -23.53
N SER A 125 -11.36 1.68 -23.07
CA SER A 125 -10.28 1.01 -23.80
C SER A 125 -10.47 -0.50 -23.85
N VAL A 126 -10.89 -1.14 -22.75
CA VAL A 126 -11.17 -2.59 -22.74
C VAL A 126 -12.36 -2.94 -23.63
N LYS A 127 -13.40 -2.09 -23.71
CA LYS A 127 -14.51 -2.30 -24.66
C LYS A 127 -14.06 -2.14 -26.11
N ALA A 128 -13.21 -1.15 -26.41
CA ALA A 128 -12.66 -0.95 -27.75
C ALA A 128 -11.78 -2.13 -28.18
N ASP A 129 -10.94 -2.63 -27.27
CA ASP A 129 -10.06 -3.79 -27.53
C ASP A 129 -10.88 -5.07 -27.79
N VAL A 130 -12.01 -5.26 -27.09
CA VAL A 130 -12.92 -6.39 -27.30
C VAL A 130 -13.67 -6.26 -28.64
N GLU A 131 -14.09 -5.06 -29.03
CA GLU A 131 -14.76 -4.82 -30.31
C GLU A 131 -13.80 -5.08 -31.49
N GLU A 132 -12.54 -4.66 -31.39
CA GLU A 132 -11.51 -4.91 -32.42
C GLU A 132 -11.20 -6.41 -32.57
N ILE A 133 -11.12 -7.15 -31.47
CA ILE A 133 -10.94 -8.60 -31.50
C ILE A 133 -12.15 -9.28 -32.15
N ARG A 134 -13.36 -8.81 -31.86
CA ARG A 134 -14.60 -9.36 -32.44
C ARG A 134 -14.72 -9.09 -33.94
N GLU A 135 -14.28 -7.92 -34.40
CA GLU A 135 -14.27 -7.55 -35.82
C GLU A 135 -13.26 -8.37 -36.62
N ARG A 136 -12.08 -8.66 -36.05
CA ARG A 136 -11.06 -9.52 -36.68
C ARG A 136 -11.47 -11.00 -36.73
N ALA A 137 -12.30 -11.46 -35.81
CA ALA A 137 -12.80 -12.83 -35.78
C ALA A 137 -13.95 -13.11 -36.77
N HIS A 138 -14.58 -12.06 -37.32
CA HIS A 138 -15.68 -12.16 -38.27
C HIS A 138 -15.27 -11.96 -39.74
N ARG A 139 -13.98 -11.78 -40.04
CA ARG A 139 -13.43 -11.78 -41.40
C ARG A 139 -12.87 -13.13 -41.81
#